data_AF-A0AAV0BKL5-F1
#
_entry.id   AF-A0AAV0BKL5-F1
#
_cell.length_a   1.000
_cell.length_b   1.000
_cell.length_c   1.000
_cell.angle_alpha   90.00
_cell.angle_beta   90.00
_cell.angle_gamma   90.00
#
_symmetry.space_group_name_H-M   'P 1'
#
loop_
_entity.id
_entity.type
_entity.pdbx_description
1 polymer ?
#
loop_
_entity_poly.entity_id
_entity_poly.type
_entity_poly.pdbx_seq_one_letter_code
_entity_poly.pdbx_strand_id
1 'polypeptide(L)'
;GDLSWGCGYRNLQIIFSSICHSQPHNSNSISNSISSSINPAVITVPGLVEWQSIIQRAWNDGFDKIGSDHFSGKLVGKRTWIGTTELYVALSYLGIRVRILDFPRPTGPNDTHSKLLDWVIDYFVKPVRLSTHSKPSVAPEIHLSAKPPLYLQHSGHSRTIIGVEISDGHDSNCLLVLDPAK
;
A
#
# COMPACT_ATOMS: atom_id res chain seq x y z
N GLY A 1 -15.59 6.33 15.19
CA GLY A 1 -14.11 6.36 15.19
C GLY A 1 -13.55 4.95 15.04
N ASP A 2 -12.40 4.85 14.39
CA ASP A 2 -11.70 3.61 14.02
C ASP A 2 -10.31 3.47 14.66
N LEU A 3 -10.02 4.31 15.68
CA LEU A 3 -8.89 4.09 16.59
C LEU A 3 -8.89 2.64 17.09
N SER A 4 -7.69 2.05 17.12
CA SER A 4 -7.37 0.66 17.47
C SER A 4 -7.56 -0.41 16.40
N TRP A 5 -8.26 -0.16 15.29
CA TRP A 5 -8.50 -1.23 14.30
C TRP A 5 -8.48 -0.81 12.83
N GLY A 6 -8.53 0.50 12.56
CA GLY A 6 -8.63 1.03 11.20
C GLY A 6 -7.34 1.06 10.40
N CYS A 7 -6.16 0.76 10.97
CA CYS A 7 -4.87 1.04 10.33
C CYS A 7 -4.72 0.42 8.94
N GLY A 8 -5.15 -0.84 8.74
CA GLY A 8 -5.13 -1.49 7.43
C GLY A 8 -5.96 -0.74 6.38
N TYR A 9 -7.17 -0.32 6.76
CA TYR A 9 -8.06 0.44 5.87
C TYR A 9 -7.52 1.85 5.59
N ARG A 10 -6.94 2.52 6.58
CA ARG A 10 -6.36 3.87 6.41
C ARG A 10 -5.15 3.85 5.50
N ASN A 11 -4.26 2.86 5.65
CA ASN A 11 -3.16 2.68 4.72
C ASN A 11 -3.66 2.32 3.30
N LEU A 12 -4.71 1.51 3.19
CA LEU A 12 -5.35 1.24 1.90
C LEU A 12 -5.90 2.52 1.24
N GLN A 13 -6.50 3.42 2.03
CA GLN A 13 -6.94 4.74 1.55
C GLN A 13 -5.77 5.59 1.03
N ILE A 14 -4.64 5.60 1.74
CA ILE A 14 -3.42 6.34 1.34
C ILE A 14 -2.87 5.79 0.02
N ILE A 15 -2.73 4.48 -0.11
CA ILE A 15 -2.19 3.84 -1.32
C ILE A 15 -3.14 4.04 -2.49
N PHE A 16 -4.43 3.82 -2.28
CA PHE A 16 -5.44 3.96 -3.33
C PHE A 16 -5.53 5.40 -3.83
N SER A 17 -5.45 6.40 -2.94
CA SER A 17 -5.46 7.80 -3.34
C SER A 17 -4.27 8.13 -4.25
N SER A 18 -3.06 7.64 -3.93
CA SER A 18 -1.87 7.83 -4.77
C SER A 18 -2.03 7.19 -6.15
N ILE A 19 -2.55 5.96 -6.22
CA ILE A 19 -2.78 5.26 -7.50
C ILE A 19 -3.73 6.05 -8.39
N CYS A 20 -4.81 6.60 -7.82
CA CYS A 20 -5.81 7.35 -8.57
C CYS A 20 -5.25 8.67 -9.14
N HIS A 21 -4.37 9.35 -8.41
CA HIS A 21 -3.72 10.58 -8.90
C HIS A 21 -2.64 10.29 -9.95
N SER A 22 -1.91 9.19 -9.82
CA SER A 22 -0.80 8.85 -10.72
C SER A 22 -1.23 8.18 -12.03
N GLN A 23 -2.47 7.67 -12.13
CA GLN A 23 -2.96 6.92 -13.29
C GLN A 23 -4.39 7.35 -13.71
N PRO A 24 -4.56 8.57 -14.23
CA PRO A 24 -5.89 9.12 -14.58
C PRO A 24 -6.61 8.34 -15.69
N HIS A 25 -5.93 7.50 -16.48
CA HIS A 25 -6.61 6.68 -17.49
C HIS A 25 -7.29 5.43 -16.91
N ASN A 26 -6.74 4.86 -15.83
CA ASN A 26 -7.38 3.74 -15.11
C ASN A 26 -8.49 4.22 -14.17
N SER A 27 -8.56 5.53 -13.93
CA SER A 27 -9.45 6.15 -12.97
C SER A 27 -10.92 5.85 -13.30
N ASN A 28 -11.31 6.00 -14.56
CA ASN A 28 -12.68 5.80 -15.03
C ASN A 28 -13.13 4.33 -14.94
N SER A 29 -12.21 3.39 -15.19
CA SER A 29 -12.51 1.96 -15.03
C SER A 29 -12.70 1.59 -13.56
N ILE A 30 -11.85 2.12 -12.68
CA ILE A 30 -11.92 1.88 -11.23
C ILE A 30 -13.18 2.52 -10.62
N SER A 31 -13.55 3.73 -11.04
CA SER A 31 -14.76 4.40 -10.53
C SER A 31 -16.02 3.57 -10.79
N ASN A 32 -16.15 3.02 -11.99
CA ASN A 32 -17.27 2.17 -12.37
C ASN A 32 -17.34 0.86 -11.55
N SER A 33 -16.19 0.32 -11.11
CA SER A 33 -16.13 -0.89 -10.27
C SER A 33 -16.50 -0.62 -8.80
N ILE A 34 -16.21 0.59 -8.30
CA ILE A 34 -16.49 0.97 -6.91
C ILE A 34 -17.96 1.34 -6.75
N SER A 35 -18.50 2.20 -7.62
CA SER A 35 -19.90 2.61 -7.57
C SER A 35 -20.49 2.88 -8.95
N SER A 36 -21.63 2.27 -9.23
CA SER A 36 -22.42 2.49 -10.45
C SER A 36 -23.22 3.80 -10.44
N SER A 37 -23.20 4.56 -9.33
CA SER A 37 -24.04 5.76 -9.15
C SER A 37 -23.25 7.06 -8.99
N ILE A 38 -21.91 7.03 -9.09
CA ILE A 38 -21.07 8.22 -8.91
C ILE A 38 -20.67 8.76 -10.28
N ASN A 39 -20.70 10.09 -10.40
CA ASN A 39 -20.26 10.80 -11.60
C ASN A 39 -18.79 10.43 -11.89
N PRO A 40 -18.45 9.85 -13.06
CA PRO A 40 -17.11 9.28 -13.33
C PRO A 40 -15.98 10.32 -13.28
N ALA A 41 -16.31 11.61 -13.21
CA ALA A 41 -15.36 12.71 -13.10
C ALA A 41 -14.70 12.86 -11.72
N VAL A 42 -15.19 12.19 -10.66
CA VAL A 42 -14.62 12.31 -9.30
C VAL A 42 -14.37 10.92 -8.71
N ILE A 43 -13.10 10.53 -8.59
CA ILE A 43 -12.75 9.38 -7.75
C ILE A 43 -12.78 9.81 -6.30
N THR A 44 -13.73 9.26 -5.57
CA THR A 44 -13.75 9.29 -4.12
C THR A 44 -12.98 8.09 -3.57
N VAL A 45 -12.01 8.34 -2.71
CA VAL A 45 -11.31 7.27 -1.97
C VAL A 45 -12.34 6.58 -1.06
N PRO A 46 -12.54 5.24 -1.17
CA PRO A 46 -13.58 4.56 -0.42
C PRO A 46 -13.43 4.70 1.08
N GLY A 47 -14.56 4.80 1.78
CA GLY A 47 -14.61 4.77 3.24
C GLY A 47 -14.32 3.36 3.79
N LEU A 48 -14.13 3.23 5.11
CA LEU A 48 -13.88 1.93 5.75
C LEU A 48 -14.98 0.90 5.45
N VAL A 49 -16.25 1.29 5.60
CA VAL A 49 -17.40 0.41 5.34
C VAL A 49 -17.48 -0.01 3.87
N GLU A 50 -17.10 0.89 2.97
CA GLU A 50 -17.06 0.61 1.53
C GLU A 50 -15.93 -0.35 1.20
N TRP A 51 -14.74 -0.18 1.80
CA TRP A 51 -13.65 -1.15 1.68
C TRP A 51 -14.03 -2.53 2.22
N GLN A 52 -14.70 -2.61 3.37
CA GLN A 52 -15.25 -3.87 3.87
C GLN A 52 -16.22 -4.51 2.87
N SER A 53 -17.04 -3.70 2.21
CA SER A 53 -18.00 -4.18 1.20
C SER A 53 -17.28 -4.67 -0.06
N ILE A 54 -16.23 -3.97 -0.50
CA ILE A 54 -15.39 -4.38 -1.64
C ILE A 54 -14.71 -5.73 -1.35
N ILE A 55 -14.08 -5.89 -0.18
CA ILE A 55 -13.42 -7.14 0.22
C ILE A 55 -14.42 -8.29 0.26
N GLN A 56 -15.57 -8.10 0.90
CA GLN A 56 -16.60 -9.14 0.93
C GLN A 56 -17.14 -9.52 -0.45
N ARG A 57 -17.35 -8.53 -1.35
CA ARG A 57 -17.77 -8.82 -2.73
C ARG A 57 -16.72 -9.66 -3.44
N ALA A 58 -15.45 -9.30 -3.31
CA ALA A 58 -14.35 -10.08 -3.87
C ALA A 58 -14.35 -11.53 -3.35
N TRP A 59 -14.58 -11.73 -2.06
CA TRP A 59 -14.72 -13.09 -1.48
C TRP A 59 -15.90 -13.87 -2.07
N ASN A 60 -17.06 -13.22 -2.22
CA ASN A 60 -18.24 -13.84 -2.83
C ASN A 60 -17.99 -14.23 -4.29
N ASP A 61 -17.16 -13.46 -4.99
CA ASP A 61 -16.76 -13.70 -6.38
C ASP A 61 -15.59 -14.69 -6.50
N GLY A 62 -15.16 -15.30 -5.39
CA GLY A 62 -14.22 -16.41 -5.36
C GLY A 62 -12.77 -16.05 -5.04
N PHE A 63 -12.47 -14.79 -4.71
CA PHE A 63 -11.13 -14.42 -4.24
C PHE A 63 -10.91 -14.93 -2.81
N ASP A 64 -9.69 -15.40 -2.53
CA ASP A 64 -9.18 -15.74 -1.18
C ASP A 64 -10.21 -16.37 -0.22
N LYS A 65 -10.66 -17.58 -0.55
CA LYS A 65 -11.61 -18.33 0.30
C LYS A 65 -11.07 -18.54 1.72
N ILE A 66 -9.76 -18.72 1.89
CA ILE A 66 -9.13 -18.95 3.20
C ILE A 66 -9.25 -17.68 4.06
N GLY A 67 -8.95 -16.50 3.49
CA GLY A 67 -9.18 -15.22 4.15
C GLY A 67 -10.65 -14.99 4.47
N SER A 68 -11.56 -15.29 3.52
CA SER A 68 -13.00 -15.20 3.77
C SER A 68 -13.44 -16.07 4.95
N ASP A 69 -13.04 -17.34 4.99
CA ASP A 69 -13.37 -18.27 6.08
C ASP A 69 -12.83 -17.77 7.43
N HIS A 70 -11.61 -17.20 7.47
CA HIS A 70 -11.03 -16.58 8.68
C HIS A 70 -11.93 -15.48 9.27
N PHE A 71 -12.56 -14.67 8.42
CA PHE A 71 -13.50 -13.62 8.84
C PHE A 71 -14.97 -14.07 8.88
N SER A 72 -15.24 -15.37 8.73
CA SER A 72 -16.59 -15.95 8.63
C SER A 72 -17.42 -15.31 7.51
N GLY A 73 -16.78 -15.00 6.38
CA GLY A 73 -17.38 -14.38 5.19
C GLY A 73 -17.90 -12.96 5.40
N LYS A 74 -17.55 -12.29 6.50
CA LYS A 74 -18.14 -10.98 6.85
C LYS A 74 -17.14 -10.03 7.51
N LEU A 75 -17.00 -8.84 6.93
CA LEU A 75 -16.31 -7.66 7.45
C LEU A 75 -17.24 -6.45 7.66
N VAL A 76 -18.27 -6.26 6.83
CA VAL A 76 -19.15 -5.08 6.87
C VAL A 76 -19.82 -4.99 8.23
N GLY A 77 -19.63 -3.84 8.88
CA GLY A 77 -20.14 -3.55 10.23
C GLY A 77 -19.30 -4.13 11.36
N LYS A 78 -18.25 -4.90 11.07
CA LYS A 78 -17.28 -5.37 12.09
C LYS A 78 -16.19 -4.32 12.30
N ARG A 79 -15.67 -4.27 13.53
CA ARG A 79 -14.51 -3.45 13.92
C ARG A 79 -13.28 -4.35 14.03
N THR A 80 -12.84 -4.88 12.89
CA THR A 80 -11.75 -5.88 12.85
C THR A 80 -10.58 -5.40 12.01
N TRP A 81 -9.38 -5.80 12.42
CA TRP A 81 -8.17 -5.60 11.63
C TRP A 81 -8.28 -6.34 10.32
N ILE A 82 -7.65 -5.76 9.31
CA ILE A 82 -7.35 -6.42 8.05
C ILE A 82 -5.83 -6.35 7.84
N GLY A 83 -5.30 -7.30 7.10
CA GLY A 83 -3.89 -7.37 6.77
C GLY A 83 -3.62 -7.21 5.28
N THR A 84 -2.40 -7.58 4.89
CA THR A 84 -1.92 -7.49 3.52
C THR A 84 -2.78 -8.30 2.52
N THR A 85 -3.36 -9.42 2.95
CA THR A 85 -4.21 -10.30 2.12
C THR A 85 -5.50 -9.61 1.71
N GLU A 86 -6.20 -8.94 2.63
CA GLU A 86 -7.44 -8.22 2.31
C GLU A 86 -7.18 -7.01 1.41
N LEU A 87 -6.07 -6.29 1.60
CA LEU A 87 -5.65 -5.24 0.68
C LEU A 87 -5.39 -5.80 -0.72
N TYR A 88 -4.67 -6.92 -0.80
CA TYR A 88 -4.39 -7.59 -2.07
C TYR A 88 -5.68 -8.00 -2.78
N VAL A 89 -6.62 -8.61 -2.05
CA VAL A 89 -7.94 -9.00 -2.56
C VAL A 89 -8.72 -7.81 -3.08
N ALA A 90 -8.83 -6.74 -2.28
CA ALA A 90 -9.58 -5.54 -2.66
C ALA A 90 -9.03 -4.87 -3.93
N LEU A 91 -7.71 -4.65 -3.97
CA LEU A 91 -7.07 -3.98 -5.10
C LEU A 91 -7.10 -4.86 -6.36
N SER A 92 -6.86 -6.17 -6.23
CA SER A 92 -6.93 -7.11 -7.36
C SER A 92 -8.34 -7.19 -7.94
N TYR A 93 -9.36 -7.22 -7.08
CA TYR A 93 -10.77 -7.22 -7.50
C TYR A 93 -11.15 -5.94 -8.27
N LEU A 94 -10.55 -4.79 -7.92
CA LEU A 94 -10.68 -3.54 -8.66
C LEU A 94 -9.81 -3.48 -9.93
N GLY A 95 -9.17 -4.58 -10.33
CA GLY A 95 -8.32 -4.65 -11.52
C GLY A 95 -6.94 -4.01 -11.35
N ILE A 96 -6.54 -3.66 -10.12
CA ILE A 96 -5.24 -3.06 -9.84
C ILE A 96 -4.23 -4.17 -9.63
N ARG A 97 -3.14 -4.13 -10.41
CA ARG A 97 -2.05 -5.10 -10.28
C ARG A 97 -1.25 -4.84 -9.00
N VAL A 98 -1.33 -5.78 -8.07
CA VAL A 98 -0.61 -5.75 -6.80
C VAL A 98 0.16 -7.04 -6.56
N ARG A 99 1.14 -7.00 -5.65
CA ARG A 99 1.94 -8.17 -5.24
C ARG A 99 2.22 -8.09 -3.75
N ILE A 100 2.19 -9.23 -3.09
CA ILE A 100 2.64 -9.40 -1.70
C ILE A 100 4.09 -9.88 -1.72
N LEU A 101 4.92 -9.27 -0.87
CA LEU A 101 6.26 -9.75 -0.56
C LEU A 101 6.33 -10.00 0.94
N ASP A 102 6.74 -11.20 1.30
CA ASP A 102 6.87 -11.61 2.69
C ASP A 102 8.35 -11.65 3.10
N PHE A 103 8.64 -11.07 4.27
CA PHE A 103 9.96 -11.03 4.89
C PHE A 103 9.85 -11.71 6.26
N PRO A 104 9.70 -13.05 6.31
CA PRO A 104 9.21 -13.76 7.48
C PRO A 104 10.20 -13.81 8.66
N ARG A 105 11.48 -13.48 8.41
CA ARG A 105 12.54 -13.50 9.41
C ARG A 105 13.52 -12.34 9.17
N PRO A 106 14.21 -11.85 10.21
CA PRO A 106 15.33 -10.94 10.06
C PRO A 106 16.39 -11.48 9.11
N THR A 107 17.10 -10.56 8.44
CA THR A 107 18.11 -10.89 7.42
C THR A 107 19.44 -10.16 7.63
N GLY A 108 19.54 -9.32 8.65
CA GLY A 108 20.73 -8.58 9.02
C GLY A 108 21.11 -8.73 10.49
N PRO A 109 22.19 -8.08 10.94
CA PRO A 109 22.62 -8.09 12.33
C PRO A 109 21.54 -7.56 13.27
N ASN A 110 21.56 -7.98 14.55
CA ASN A 110 20.64 -7.48 15.59
C ASN A 110 19.15 -7.56 15.20
N ASP A 111 18.75 -8.65 14.55
CA ASP A 111 17.38 -8.88 14.08
C ASP A 111 16.84 -7.80 13.12
N THR A 112 17.73 -7.11 12.40
CA THR A 112 17.33 -6.16 11.34
C THR A 112 16.85 -6.86 10.07
N HIS A 113 16.02 -6.17 9.29
CA HIS A 113 15.50 -6.63 8.01
C HIS A 113 16.23 -5.97 6.82
N SER A 114 17.53 -6.20 6.67
CA SER A 114 18.35 -5.65 5.58
C SER A 114 17.78 -5.87 4.18
N LYS A 115 17.25 -7.07 3.87
CA LYS A 115 16.67 -7.39 2.57
C LYS A 115 15.36 -6.66 2.28
N LEU A 116 14.58 -6.34 3.33
CA LEU A 116 13.41 -5.47 3.19
C LEU A 116 13.86 -4.07 2.78
N LEU A 117 14.85 -3.52 3.51
CA LEU A 117 15.40 -2.21 3.23
C LEU A 117 15.98 -2.13 1.81
N ASP A 118 16.79 -3.11 1.41
CA ASP A 118 17.33 -3.22 0.04
C ASP A 118 16.24 -3.22 -1.02
N TRP A 119 15.19 -4.00 -0.82
CA TRP A 119 14.08 -4.10 -1.76
C TRP A 119 13.33 -2.78 -1.89
N VAL A 120 13.08 -2.09 -0.76
CA VAL A 120 12.40 -0.79 -0.75
C VAL A 120 13.27 0.29 -1.41
N ILE A 121 14.58 0.26 -1.19
CA ILE A 121 15.52 1.16 -1.87
C ILE A 121 15.47 0.93 -3.37
N ASP A 122 15.60 -0.31 -3.85
CA ASP A 122 15.52 -0.61 -5.29
C ASP A 122 14.18 -0.16 -5.88
N TYR A 123 13.07 -0.37 -5.15
CA TYR A 123 11.74 0.03 -5.60
C TYR A 123 11.64 1.53 -5.94
N PHE A 124 12.18 2.41 -5.08
CA PHE A 124 12.13 3.85 -5.27
C PHE A 124 13.27 4.41 -6.13
N VAL A 125 14.45 3.81 -6.11
CA VAL A 125 15.67 4.31 -6.80
C VAL A 125 15.77 3.85 -8.25
N LYS A 126 15.31 2.63 -8.57
CA LYS A 126 15.44 2.07 -9.91
C LYS A 126 14.90 2.98 -11.03
N PRO A 127 13.75 3.67 -10.88
CA PRO A 127 13.28 4.64 -11.88
C PRO A 127 14.21 5.85 -12.04
N VAL A 128 14.83 6.32 -10.96
CA VAL A 128 15.73 7.49 -10.95
C VAL A 128 17.02 7.19 -11.72
N ARG A 129 17.60 6.00 -11.50
CA ARG A 129 18.83 5.56 -12.22
C ARG A 129 18.65 5.49 -13.74
N LEU A 130 17.42 5.33 -14.21
CA LEU A 130 17.11 5.29 -15.64
C LEU A 130 16.93 6.68 -16.25
N SER A 131 16.69 7.72 -15.44
CA SER A 131 16.39 9.07 -15.91
C SER A 131 17.55 10.05 -15.80
N THR A 132 18.59 9.76 -15.02
CA THR A 132 19.68 10.72 -14.76
C THR A 132 21.06 10.23 -15.20
N HIS A 133 21.74 11.06 -16.00
CA HIS A 133 23.20 11.07 -16.16
C HIS A 133 23.76 12.32 -15.45
N SER A 134 23.43 12.50 -14.17
CA SER A 134 23.82 13.71 -13.43
C SER A 134 25.28 13.62 -12.96
N LYS A 135 25.98 14.76 -13.06
CA LYS A 135 27.31 14.96 -12.46
C LYS A 135 27.19 15.00 -10.93
N PRO A 136 28.20 14.54 -10.19
CA PRO A 136 28.18 14.60 -8.73
C PRO A 136 27.99 16.03 -8.23
N SER A 137 27.02 16.22 -7.33
CA SER A 137 26.69 17.46 -6.63
C SER A 137 26.90 17.27 -5.13
N VAL A 138 27.29 18.34 -4.43
CA VAL A 138 27.53 18.35 -2.97
C VAL A 138 26.23 18.59 -2.18
N ALA A 139 25.16 19.05 -2.84
CA ALA A 139 23.86 19.29 -2.21
C ALA A 139 22.99 18.01 -2.18
N PRO A 140 22.15 17.82 -1.14
CA PRO A 140 21.22 16.69 -1.08
C PRO A 140 20.28 16.72 -2.30
N GLU A 141 20.24 15.59 -3.02
CA GLU A 141 19.46 15.45 -4.24
C GLU A 141 18.07 14.88 -3.89
N ILE A 142 17.02 15.61 -4.25
CA ILE A 142 15.63 15.18 -4.02
C ILE A 142 15.05 14.65 -5.33
N HIS A 143 14.68 13.37 -5.32
CA HIS A 143 14.08 12.70 -6.47
C HIS A 143 12.61 12.39 -6.21
N LEU A 144 11.73 13.05 -6.94
CA LEU A 144 10.30 12.71 -6.92
C LEU A 144 10.05 11.52 -7.85
N SER A 145 9.38 10.50 -7.33
CA SER A 145 9.03 9.29 -8.07
C SER A 145 7.52 9.21 -8.29
N ALA A 146 7.10 8.74 -9.46
CA ALA A 146 5.70 8.41 -9.75
C ALA A 146 5.28 7.03 -9.19
N LYS A 147 6.17 6.35 -8.47
CA LYS A 147 5.89 5.06 -7.82
C LYS A 147 4.86 5.23 -6.70
N PRO A 148 3.83 4.36 -6.63
CA PRO A 148 2.92 4.34 -5.49
C PRO A 148 3.64 4.06 -4.16
N PRO A 149 3.11 4.54 -3.03
CA PRO A 149 3.54 4.11 -1.70
C PRO A 149 3.40 2.61 -1.48
N LEU A 150 4.15 2.07 -0.52
CA LEU A 150 4.15 0.64 -0.17
C LEU A 150 3.41 0.40 1.15
N TYR A 151 2.52 -0.58 1.17
CA TYR A 151 1.93 -1.10 2.40
C TYR A 151 2.94 -1.92 3.18
N LEU A 152 3.11 -1.62 4.47
CA LEU A 152 3.97 -2.39 5.38
C LEU A 152 3.14 -2.93 6.54
N GLN A 153 2.95 -4.24 6.58
CA GLN A 153 2.37 -4.95 7.71
C GLN A 153 3.48 -5.44 8.65
N HIS A 154 3.25 -5.32 9.96
CA HIS A 154 4.00 -6.06 10.97
C HIS A 154 3.04 -6.51 12.09
N SER A 155 3.56 -7.22 13.09
CA SER A 155 2.74 -7.68 14.21
C SER A 155 2.01 -6.50 14.87
N GLY A 156 0.68 -6.58 14.89
CA GLY A 156 -0.20 -5.62 15.58
C GLY A 156 -0.50 -4.30 14.86
N HIS A 157 0.15 -3.98 13.73
CA HIS A 157 -0.05 -2.69 13.07
C HIS A 157 0.37 -2.68 11.59
N SER A 158 -0.08 -1.67 10.86
CA SER A 158 0.35 -1.42 9.48
C SER A 158 0.68 0.05 9.27
N ARG A 159 1.59 0.32 8.33
CA ARG A 159 2.04 1.66 7.94
C ARG A 159 2.19 1.75 6.43
N THR A 160 2.45 2.96 5.94
CA THR A 160 2.71 3.22 4.52
C THR A 160 4.10 3.82 4.33
N ILE A 161 4.97 3.14 3.58
CA ILE A 161 6.28 3.68 3.19
C ILE A 161 6.09 4.57 1.96
N ILE A 162 6.52 5.82 2.03
CA ILE A 162 6.38 6.82 0.96
C ILE A 162 7.70 7.17 0.27
N GLY A 163 8.83 6.67 0.77
CA GLY A 163 10.14 6.91 0.19
C GLY A 163 11.27 6.41 1.06
N VAL A 164 12.48 6.74 0.64
CA VAL A 164 13.74 6.41 1.34
C VAL A 164 14.67 7.62 1.34
N GLU A 165 15.40 7.77 2.43
CA GLU A 165 16.58 8.63 2.50
C GLU A 165 17.81 7.73 2.40
N ILE A 166 18.71 8.09 1.49
CA ILE A 166 19.94 7.33 1.23
C ILE A 166 21.11 8.18 1.69
N SER A 167 21.93 7.61 2.57
CA SER A 167 23.10 8.28 3.15
C SER A 167 24.38 7.53 2.81
N ASP A 168 25.52 8.11 3.17
CA ASP A 168 26.82 7.46 3.03
C ASP A 168 26.90 6.26 4.00
N GLY A 169 26.69 5.07 3.45
CA GLY A 169 26.70 3.82 4.20
C GLY A 169 25.31 3.21 4.35
N HIS A 170 25.21 1.90 4.07
CA HIS A 170 23.93 1.18 4.03
C HIS A 170 23.13 1.26 5.34
N ASP A 171 23.83 1.19 6.47
CA ASP A 171 23.24 1.21 7.82
C ASP A 171 22.62 2.56 8.21
N SER A 172 22.87 3.63 7.43
CA SER A 172 22.32 4.97 7.68
C SER A 172 21.08 5.27 6.83
N ASN A 173 20.66 4.35 5.97
CA ASN A 173 19.48 4.54 5.13
C ASN A 173 18.20 4.50 5.97
N CYS A 174 17.28 5.43 5.71
CA CYS A 174 16.04 5.56 6.47
C CYS A 174 14.81 5.39 5.58
N LEU A 175 13.76 4.76 6.13
CA LEU A 175 12.45 4.71 5.49
C LEU A 175 11.63 5.94 5.88
N LEU A 176 10.99 6.56 4.89
CA LEU A 176 9.99 7.60 5.14
C LEU A 176 8.62 6.94 5.26
N VAL A 177 8.01 7.00 6.45
CA VAL A 177 6.82 6.19 6.79
C VAL A 177 5.69 7.06 7.34
N LEU A 178 4.49 6.90 6.79
CA LEU A 178 3.25 7.43 7.33
C LEU A 178 2.61 6.41 8.26
N ASP A 179 2.18 6.85 9.44
CA ASP A 179 1.49 6.03 10.43
C ASP A 179 0.05 6.54 10.60
N PRO A 180 -0.99 5.75 10.26
CA PRO A 180 -2.38 6.19 10.35
C PRO A 180 -2.93 6.24 11.79
N ALA A 181 -2.14 5.83 12.79
CA ALA A 181 -2.52 5.97 14.20
C ALA A 181 -2.19 7.35 14.78
N LYS A 182 -1.55 8.24 14.00
CA LYS A 182 -1.22 9.62 14.36
C LYS A 182 -2.11 10.64 13.65
#